data_AF-A0A8T3SE43-F1
#
_entry.id   AF-A0A8T3SE43-F1
#
_cell.length_a   1.000
_cell.length_b   1.000
_cell.length_c   1.000
_cell.angle_alpha   90.00
_cell.angle_beta   90.00
_cell.angle_gamma   90.00
#
_symmetry.space_group_name_H-M   'P 1'
#
loop_
_entity.id
_entity.type
_entity.pdbx_description
1 polymer ?
#
loop_
_entity_poly.entity_id
_entity_poly.type
_entity_poly.pdbx_seq_one_letter_code
_entity_poly.pdbx_strand_id
1 'polypeptide(L)'
;MSEAPAVPPITRIHELGSDDLVQALAQLFEGAPGFVARLALDRPFDSDAALSERACVIALTMPESEQIELLAAHPRIGAPPATVSALSFREQGYDRDTVPAGVSDNTEEEAARRQLATDLERLNAAYEARFGFRFVIHVAGRSRAEIARLMEGHLAADREVEKRRALLDVVDIARERLMRLRGAEEGPLKTEIHYGKAAVSTYRTYATPLRGVTPIPESPFTGRGNVLFAAELDVRVLGEGFLSAYTEGDNRQVVATDTMKNFIHRESMAFAGSTLEGWLFFIGRRFLEMYPHMERLVVTGRE
;
A
#
# COMPACT_ATOMS: atom_id res chain seq x y z
N MET A 1 -30.15 7.64 19.39
CA MET A 1 -29.39 7.53 18.12
C MET A 1 -29.12 6.06 17.91
N SER A 2 -29.31 5.51 16.72
CA SER A 2 -28.98 4.10 16.48
C SER A 2 -27.47 3.93 16.50
N GLU A 3 -27.00 2.84 17.09
CA GLU A 3 -25.61 2.42 16.97
C GLU A 3 -25.34 1.99 15.52
N ALA A 4 -24.20 2.37 14.94
CA ALA A 4 -23.89 2.06 13.56
C ALA A 4 -23.61 0.55 13.42
N PRO A 5 -24.16 -0.14 12.39
CA PRO A 5 -23.96 -1.57 12.23
C PRO A 5 -22.48 -1.87 11.98
N ALA A 6 -21.86 -2.67 12.87
CA ALA A 6 -20.48 -3.09 12.73
C ALA A 6 -20.26 -3.82 11.39
N VAL A 7 -19.16 -3.51 10.69
CA VAL A 7 -18.89 -3.99 9.32
C VAL A 7 -18.90 -5.52 9.27
N PRO A 8 -19.94 -6.17 8.69
CA PRO A 8 -20.05 -7.62 8.75
C PRO A 8 -18.98 -8.30 7.89
N PRO A 9 -18.73 -9.60 8.09
CA PRO A 9 -17.90 -10.39 7.19
C PRO A 9 -18.33 -10.21 5.73
N ILE A 10 -17.38 -10.20 4.79
CA ILE A 10 -17.66 -9.94 3.37
C ILE A 10 -18.71 -10.90 2.76
N THR A 11 -18.82 -12.12 3.29
CA THR A 11 -19.85 -13.11 2.93
C THR A 11 -21.27 -12.68 3.27
N ARG A 12 -21.46 -11.73 4.19
CA ARG A 12 -22.76 -11.15 4.58
C ARG A 12 -22.92 -9.69 4.18
N ILE A 13 -21.90 -9.03 3.66
CA ILE A 13 -21.98 -7.60 3.29
C ILE A 13 -23.01 -7.36 2.15
N HIS A 14 -23.31 -8.40 1.37
CA HIS A 14 -24.31 -8.39 0.29
C HIS A 14 -25.74 -8.63 0.79
N GLU A 15 -25.91 -9.11 2.02
CA GLU A 15 -27.21 -9.30 2.68
C GLU A 15 -27.76 -7.97 3.24
N LEU A 16 -26.91 -6.93 3.33
CA LEU A 16 -27.28 -5.61 3.83
C LEU A 16 -28.18 -4.82 2.86
N GLY A 17 -29.11 -4.06 3.45
CA GLY A 17 -29.77 -2.96 2.75
C GLY A 17 -28.77 -1.89 2.30
N SER A 18 -29.12 -1.10 1.29
CA SER A 18 -28.22 -0.07 0.74
C SER A 18 -27.77 0.95 1.80
N ASP A 19 -28.66 1.33 2.71
CA ASP A 19 -28.34 2.28 3.79
C ASP A 19 -27.40 1.65 4.84
N ASP A 20 -27.66 0.40 5.25
CA ASP A 20 -26.79 -0.34 6.19
C ASP A 20 -25.39 -0.57 5.60
N LEU A 21 -25.30 -0.87 4.30
CA LEU A 21 -24.04 -1.01 3.58
C LEU A 21 -23.25 0.30 3.54
N VAL A 22 -23.93 1.43 3.34
CA VAL A 22 -23.32 2.77 3.43
C VAL A 22 -22.83 3.06 4.85
N GLN A 23 -23.61 2.74 5.90
CA GLN A 23 -23.19 2.94 7.29
C GLN A 23 -22.02 2.02 7.70
N ALA A 24 -21.95 0.81 7.16
CA ALA A 24 -20.81 -0.09 7.33
C ALA A 24 -19.55 0.49 6.66
N LEU A 25 -19.63 0.83 5.38
CA LEU A 25 -18.48 1.34 4.62
C LEU A 25 -18.00 2.72 5.10
N ALA A 26 -18.88 3.55 5.68
CA ALA A 26 -18.53 4.84 6.29
C ALA A 26 -17.58 4.72 7.49
N GLN A 27 -17.52 3.57 8.18
CA GLN A 27 -16.55 3.32 9.25
C GLN A 27 -15.12 3.11 8.72
N LEU A 28 -14.98 2.74 7.43
CA LEU A 28 -13.69 2.59 6.77
C LEU A 28 -13.22 3.93 6.19
N PHE A 29 -14.14 4.67 5.57
CA PHE A 29 -13.89 5.96 4.90
C PHE A 29 -14.58 7.12 5.63
N GLU A 30 -14.16 7.38 6.88
CA GLU A 30 -14.67 8.48 7.70
C GLU A 30 -14.70 9.81 6.91
N GLY A 31 -15.85 10.50 6.95
CA GLY A 31 -16.00 11.85 6.37
C GLY A 31 -16.13 11.93 4.85
N ALA A 32 -16.14 10.80 4.11
CA ALA A 32 -16.18 10.77 2.64
C ALA A 32 -17.49 10.18 2.06
N PRO A 33 -18.67 10.79 2.30
CA PRO A 33 -19.96 10.20 1.95
C PRO A 33 -20.16 9.97 0.45
N GLY A 34 -19.66 10.86 -0.42
CA GLY A 34 -19.74 10.68 -1.88
C GLY A 34 -18.97 9.44 -2.37
N PHE A 35 -17.77 9.22 -1.83
CA PHE A 35 -16.97 8.03 -2.13
C PHE A 35 -17.63 6.75 -1.61
N VAL A 36 -18.14 6.77 -0.38
CA VAL A 36 -18.86 5.62 0.22
C VAL A 36 -20.09 5.25 -0.60
N ALA A 37 -20.86 6.22 -1.07
CA ALA A 37 -22.01 5.99 -1.94
C ALA A 37 -21.62 5.34 -3.28
N ARG A 38 -20.51 5.76 -3.90
CA ARG A 38 -19.96 5.10 -5.10
C ARG A 38 -19.56 3.66 -4.84
N LEU A 39 -18.84 3.41 -3.74
CA LEU A 39 -18.38 2.07 -3.37
C LEU A 39 -19.56 1.13 -3.08
N ALA A 40 -20.60 1.59 -2.37
CA ALA A 40 -21.79 0.80 -2.07
C ALA A 40 -22.59 0.36 -3.32
N LEU A 41 -22.51 1.12 -4.43
CA LEU A 41 -23.14 0.78 -5.71
C LEU A 41 -22.35 -0.27 -6.53
N ASP A 42 -21.06 -0.43 -6.26
CA ASP A 42 -20.12 -1.24 -7.02
C ASP A 42 -20.02 -2.71 -6.51
N ARG A 43 -20.98 -3.10 -5.66
CA ARG A 43 -21.17 -4.47 -5.15
C ARG A 43 -21.62 -5.45 -6.25
N PRO A 44 -21.35 -6.77 -6.15
CA PRO A 44 -20.77 -7.49 -5.02
C PRO A 44 -19.23 -7.43 -4.94
N PHE A 45 -18.70 -7.99 -3.85
CA PHE A 45 -17.28 -8.09 -3.51
C PHE A 45 -17.01 -9.51 -3.00
N ASP A 46 -16.11 -10.25 -3.65
CA ASP A 46 -15.86 -11.66 -3.29
C ASP A 46 -14.95 -11.83 -2.07
N SER A 47 -14.24 -10.79 -1.67
CA SER A 47 -13.35 -10.77 -0.49
C SER A 47 -13.09 -9.35 0.03
N ASP A 48 -12.57 -9.22 1.26
CA ASP A 48 -12.07 -7.93 1.79
C ASP A 48 -10.93 -7.34 0.93
N ALA A 49 -10.18 -8.20 0.21
CA ALA A 49 -9.21 -7.78 -0.80
C ALA A 49 -9.90 -7.20 -2.04
N ALA A 50 -10.92 -7.88 -2.59
CA ALA A 50 -11.70 -7.37 -3.73
C ALA A 50 -12.39 -6.03 -3.41
N LEU A 51 -12.91 -5.87 -2.18
CA LEU A 51 -13.43 -4.59 -1.69
C LEU A 51 -12.34 -3.49 -1.71
N SER A 52 -11.12 -3.82 -1.27
CA SER A 52 -9.97 -2.89 -1.32
C SER A 52 -9.57 -2.55 -2.76
N GLU A 53 -9.56 -3.52 -3.66
CA GLU A 53 -9.20 -3.33 -5.08
C GLU A 53 -10.22 -2.46 -5.81
N ARG A 54 -11.52 -2.67 -5.54
CA ARG A 54 -12.60 -1.82 -6.09
C ARG A 54 -12.56 -0.42 -5.50
N ALA A 55 -12.26 -0.25 -4.21
CA ALA A 55 -12.00 1.06 -3.61
C ALA A 55 -10.83 1.79 -4.28
N CYS A 56 -9.71 1.09 -4.57
CA CYS A 56 -8.60 1.66 -5.35
C CYS A 56 -9.03 2.09 -6.76
N VAL A 57 -9.78 1.26 -7.49
CA VAL A 57 -10.26 1.61 -8.84
C VAL A 57 -11.17 2.82 -8.82
N ILE A 58 -12.16 2.87 -7.92
CA ILE A 58 -13.06 4.02 -7.80
C ILE A 58 -12.28 5.29 -7.44
N ALA A 59 -11.40 5.21 -6.43
CA ALA A 59 -10.62 6.37 -5.99
C ALA A 59 -9.77 6.97 -7.13
N LEU A 60 -9.16 6.11 -7.97
CA LEU A 60 -8.33 6.56 -9.08
C LEU A 60 -9.10 6.94 -10.36
N THR A 61 -10.38 6.61 -10.49
CA THR A 61 -11.18 6.85 -11.72
C THR A 61 -12.38 7.80 -11.55
N MET A 62 -12.78 8.12 -10.32
CA MET A 62 -13.81 9.13 -10.07
C MET A 62 -13.34 10.56 -10.42
N PRO A 63 -14.26 11.52 -10.67
CA PRO A 63 -13.91 12.89 -11.01
C PRO A 63 -12.97 13.54 -10.00
N GLU A 64 -12.05 14.39 -10.48
CA GLU A 64 -11.01 15.01 -9.63
C GLU A 64 -11.58 15.82 -8.44
N SER A 65 -12.74 16.46 -8.60
CA SER A 65 -13.42 17.14 -7.49
C SER A 65 -13.73 16.20 -6.32
N GLU A 66 -14.11 14.95 -6.63
CA GLU A 66 -14.45 13.93 -5.65
C GLU A 66 -13.19 13.23 -5.09
N GLN A 67 -12.13 13.14 -5.90
CA GLN A 67 -10.78 12.78 -5.42
C GLN A 67 -10.29 13.78 -4.37
N ILE A 68 -10.46 15.08 -4.62
CA ILE A 68 -10.10 16.13 -3.66
C ILE A 68 -11.02 16.08 -2.43
N GLU A 69 -12.31 15.76 -2.57
CA GLU A 69 -13.24 15.55 -1.44
C GLU A 69 -12.78 14.39 -0.53
N LEU A 70 -12.42 13.22 -1.10
CA LEU A 70 -11.92 12.06 -0.35
C LEU A 70 -10.63 12.38 0.43
N LEU A 71 -9.73 13.18 -0.17
CA LEU A 71 -8.52 13.65 0.50
C LEU A 71 -8.82 14.73 1.56
N ALA A 72 -9.84 15.58 1.34
CA ALA A 72 -10.29 16.59 2.30
C ALA A 72 -11.11 16.01 3.47
N ALA A 73 -11.60 14.77 3.38
CA ALA A 73 -12.20 14.05 4.49
C ALA A 73 -11.18 13.75 5.62
N HIS A 74 -9.91 13.55 5.27
CA HIS A 74 -8.86 13.19 6.22
C HIS A 74 -8.31 14.42 6.97
N PRO A 75 -8.12 14.34 8.31
CA PRO A 75 -7.52 15.43 9.07
C PRO A 75 -6.02 15.58 8.75
N ARG A 76 -5.49 16.81 8.85
CA ARG A 76 -4.06 17.08 8.67
C ARG A 76 -3.20 16.27 9.64
N ILE A 77 -2.02 15.83 9.20
CA ILE A 77 -1.02 15.26 10.11
C ILE A 77 -0.56 16.36 11.08
N GLY A 78 -0.66 16.09 12.38
CA GLY A 78 -0.38 17.06 13.45
C GLY A 78 -1.58 17.90 13.89
N ALA A 79 -2.78 17.69 13.33
CA ALA A 79 -4.00 18.37 13.80
C ALA A 79 -4.24 18.09 15.31
N PRO A 80 -4.72 19.07 16.11
CA PRO A 80 -4.80 18.91 17.56
C PRO A 80 -5.61 17.67 17.96
N PRO A 81 -5.13 16.82 18.89
CA PRO A 81 -5.73 15.51 19.17
C PRO A 81 -7.20 15.56 19.63
N ALA A 82 -7.66 16.68 20.20
CA ALA A 82 -9.07 16.90 20.55
C ALA A 82 -10.00 17.24 19.36
N THR A 83 -9.46 17.35 18.14
CA THR A 83 -10.18 17.73 16.92
C THR A 83 -10.30 16.62 15.87
N VAL A 84 -9.78 15.42 16.18
CA VAL A 84 -9.73 14.27 15.26
C VAL A 84 -10.56 13.09 15.81
N SER A 85 -10.98 12.17 14.93
CA SER A 85 -11.72 10.97 15.35
C SER A 85 -10.87 10.01 16.19
N ALA A 86 -11.51 9.10 16.93
CA ALA A 86 -10.81 8.06 17.70
C ALA A 86 -10.08 7.01 16.81
N LEU A 87 -10.34 6.99 15.51
CA LEU A 87 -9.51 6.27 14.52
C LEU A 87 -8.29 7.12 14.15
N SER A 88 -8.51 8.36 13.70
CA SER A 88 -7.46 9.30 13.31
C SER A 88 -6.45 9.59 14.42
N PHE A 89 -6.88 9.64 15.68
CA PHE A 89 -6.02 9.82 16.86
C PHE A 89 -4.96 8.70 16.97
N ARG A 90 -5.39 7.44 16.84
CA ARG A 90 -4.52 6.26 16.91
C ARG A 90 -3.68 6.09 15.63
N GLU A 91 -4.25 6.46 14.49
CA GLU A 91 -3.55 6.43 13.20
C GLU A 91 -2.41 7.45 13.14
N GLN A 92 -2.53 8.62 13.77
CA GLN A 92 -1.43 9.58 13.92
C GLN A 92 -0.51 9.31 15.12
N GLY A 93 -0.72 8.23 15.88
CA GLY A 93 0.18 7.80 16.97
C GLY A 93 0.06 8.59 18.28
N TYR A 94 -1.00 9.36 18.50
CA TYR A 94 -1.19 10.12 19.75
C TYR A 94 -1.36 9.24 21.00
N ASP A 95 -1.64 7.94 20.80
CA ASP A 95 -1.65 6.90 21.82
C ASP A 95 -0.24 6.44 22.25
N ARG A 96 0.79 6.68 21.41
CA ARG A 96 2.19 6.26 21.61
C ARG A 96 3.08 7.41 22.08
N ASP A 97 2.68 8.65 21.83
CA ASP A 97 3.28 9.86 22.40
C ASP A 97 2.89 10.02 23.89
N THR A 98 3.17 9.00 24.72
CA THR A 98 2.64 8.82 26.08
C THR A 98 3.20 9.77 27.16
N VAL A 99 3.78 10.90 26.79
CA VAL A 99 4.24 11.94 27.72
C VAL A 99 3.21 13.07 27.72
N PRO A 100 2.40 13.23 28.78
CA PRO A 100 1.37 14.27 28.81
C PRO A 100 1.96 15.67 28.68
N ALA A 101 1.24 16.57 28.00
CA ALA A 101 1.60 17.98 27.94
C ALA A 101 1.68 18.56 29.36
N GLY A 102 2.84 19.13 29.72
CA GLY A 102 3.11 19.66 31.06
C GLY A 102 3.60 18.65 32.11
N VAL A 103 3.99 17.42 31.72
CA VAL A 103 4.58 16.40 32.64
C VAL A 103 6.06 16.13 32.38
N SER A 104 6.64 16.67 31.30
CA SER A 104 8.09 16.67 31.09
C SER A 104 8.72 17.95 31.66
N ASP A 105 9.39 17.85 32.82
CA ASP A 105 10.31 18.89 33.34
C ASP A 105 11.50 19.18 32.37
N ASN A 106 11.67 18.33 31.37
CA ASN A 106 12.72 18.40 30.36
C ASN A 106 12.35 19.41 29.25
N THR A 107 12.72 20.69 29.43
CA THR A 107 12.38 21.81 28.53
C THR A 107 12.76 21.59 27.07
N GLU A 108 13.79 20.79 26.79
CA GLU A 108 14.26 20.45 25.44
C GLU A 108 13.25 19.58 24.68
N GLU A 109 12.58 18.64 25.34
CA GLU A 109 11.54 17.81 24.70
C GLU A 109 10.31 18.63 24.33
N GLU A 110 9.88 19.56 25.19
CA GLU A 110 8.74 20.41 24.89
C GLU A 110 9.07 21.47 23.83
N ALA A 111 10.33 21.93 23.78
CA ALA A 111 10.83 22.71 22.64
C ALA A 111 10.78 21.88 21.33
N ALA A 112 11.26 20.64 21.34
CA ALA A 112 11.24 19.76 20.18
C ALA A 112 9.80 19.42 19.70
N ARG A 113 8.85 19.19 20.63
CA ARG A 113 7.43 18.97 20.28
C ARG A 113 6.79 20.21 19.66
N ARG A 114 7.08 21.41 20.18
CA ARG A 114 6.59 22.68 19.60
C ARG A 114 7.21 22.97 18.23
N GLN A 115 8.50 22.67 18.04
CA GLN A 115 9.16 22.77 16.74
C GLN A 115 8.52 21.82 15.72
N LEU A 116 8.34 20.54 16.07
CA LEU A 116 7.70 19.56 15.19
C LEU A 116 6.26 19.95 14.82
N ALA A 117 5.48 20.49 15.75
CA ALA A 117 4.15 21.03 15.44
C ALA A 117 4.21 22.19 14.43
N THR A 118 5.15 23.13 14.65
CA THR A 118 5.36 24.28 13.75
C THR A 118 5.80 23.85 12.35
N ASP A 119 6.68 22.85 12.25
CA ASP A 119 7.12 22.27 10.99
C ASP A 119 5.99 21.50 10.29
N LEU A 120 5.17 20.74 11.01
CA LEU A 120 4.00 20.08 10.42
C LEU A 120 2.98 21.11 9.91
N GLU A 121 2.72 22.21 10.63
CA GLU A 121 1.85 23.28 10.13
C GLU A 121 2.42 23.94 8.86
N ARG A 122 3.71 24.29 8.86
CA ARG A 122 4.46 24.79 7.69
C ARG A 122 4.37 23.85 6.50
N LEU A 123 4.57 22.56 6.72
CA LEU A 123 4.58 21.53 5.68
C LEU A 123 3.18 21.27 5.13
N ASN A 124 2.15 21.17 5.96
CA ASN A 124 0.75 21.08 5.49
C ASN A 124 0.36 22.31 4.66
N ALA A 125 0.74 23.52 5.08
CA ALA A 125 0.45 24.75 4.34
C ALA A 125 1.16 24.80 2.97
N ALA A 126 2.45 24.44 2.91
CA ALA A 126 3.21 24.36 1.67
C ALA A 126 2.66 23.27 0.72
N TYR A 127 2.26 22.13 1.29
CA TYR A 127 1.67 21.01 0.57
C TYR A 127 0.32 21.38 -0.06
N GLU A 128 -0.60 21.93 0.73
CA GLU A 128 -1.92 22.36 0.24
C GLU A 128 -1.82 23.49 -0.79
N ALA A 129 -0.89 24.43 -0.62
CA ALA A 129 -0.64 25.50 -1.59
C ALA A 129 -0.04 25.02 -2.93
N ARG A 130 0.59 23.83 -2.96
CA ARG A 130 1.17 23.22 -4.16
C ARG A 130 0.19 22.29 -4.88
N PHE A 131 -0.41 21.36 -4.15
CA PHE A 131 -1.24 20.30 -4.72
C PHE A 131 -2.72 20.69 -4.85
N GLY A 132 -3.21 21.60 -4.00
CA GLY A 132 -4.63 21.94 -3.89
C GLY A 132 -5.45 20.94 -3.07
N PHE A 133 -4.81 20.02 -2.34
CA PHE A 133 -5.43 19.03 -1.45
C PHE A 133 -4.51 18.72 -0.26
N ARG A 134 -5.08 18.08 0.78
CA ARG A 134 -4.35 17.75 2.02
C ARG A 134 -3.32 16.65 1.82
N PHE A 135 -2.30 16.64 2.65
CA PHE A 135 -1.39 15.50 2.75
C PHE A 135 -2.07 14.37 3.53
N VAL A 136 -2.28 13.25 2.84
CA VAL A 136 -2.65 11.96 3.45
C VAL A 136 -1.49 11.00 3.23
N ILE A 137 -1.21 10.15 4.21
CA ILE A 137 -0.22 9.06 4.11
C ILE A 137 -0.67 7.88 4.98
N HIS A 138 -0.48 6.64 4.51
CA HIS A 138 -0.61 5.48 5.38
C HIS A 138 0.57 5.44 6.35
N VAL A 139 0.29 5.81 7.61
CA VAL A 139 1.31 6.02 8.64
C VAL A 139 2.18 4.77 8.86
N ALA A 140 1.59 3.57 8.80
CA ALA A 140 2.28 2.28 8.95
C ALA A 140 3.20 2.19 10.19
N GLY A 141 2.80 2.84 11.29
CA GLY A 141 3.55 2.89 12.54
C GLY A 141 4.69 3.91 12.62
N ARG A 142 4.94 4.71 11.57
CA ARG A 142 5.95 5.79 11.58
C ARG A 142 5.59 6.91 12.57
N SER A 143 6.59 7.51 13.19
CA SER A 143 6.41 8.68 14.05
C SER A 143 6.06 9.94 13.25
N ARG A 144 5.42 10.92 13.91
CA ARG A 144 5.08 12.22 13.30
C ARG A 144 6.32 12.98 12.78
N ALA A 145 7.50 12.75 13.38
CA ALA A 145 8.78 13.30 12.93
C ALA A 145 9.34 12.62 11.66
N GLU A 146 9.09 11.32 11.47
CA GLU A 146 9.41 10.63 10.21
C GLU A 146 8.47 11.07 9.09
N ILE A 147 7.18 11.23 9.39
CA ILE A 147 6.20 11.74 8.43
C ILE A 147 6.58 13.15 7.94
N ALA A 148 7.01 14.05 8.83
CA ALA A 148 7.47 15.38 8.44
C ALA A 148 8.63 15.32 7.41
N ARG A 149 9.61 14.43 7.61
CA ARG A 149 10.71 14.22 6.64
C ARG A 149 10.24 13.63 5.31
N LEU A 150 9.19 12.78 5.33
CA LEU A 150 8.57 12.27 4.10
C LEU A 150 7.81 13.36 3.35
N MET A 151 7.09 14.26 4.04
CA MET A 151 6.41 15.40 3.42
C MET A 151 7.37 16.30 2.63
N GLU A 152 8.58 16.53 3.15
CA GLU A 152 9.62 17.30 2.46
C GLU A 152 10.10 16.61 1.17
N GLY A 153 10.25 15.28 1.17
CA GLY A 153 10.52 14.50 -0.04
C GLY A 153 9.35 14.52 -1.03
N HIS A 154 8.10 14.50 -0.55
CA HIS A 154 6.92 14.55 -1.41
C HIS A 154 6.78 15.90 -2.12
N LEU A 155 7.12 17.04 -1.50
CA LEU A 155 7.06 18.40 -2.09
C LEU A 155 7.83 18.60 -3.41
N ALA A 156 8.67 17.65 -3.84
CA ALA A 156 9.34 17.66 -5.14
C ALA A 156 8.54 16.97 -6.28
N ALA A 157 7.50 16.20 -5.98
CA ALA A 157 6.80 15.34 -6.93
C ALA A 157 5.94 16.09 -7.98
N ASP A 158 5.53 15.40 -9.04
CA ASP A 158 4.48 15.86 -9.96
C ASP A 158 3.09 15.77 -9.32
N ARG A 159 2.16 16.66 -9.72
CA ARG A 159 0.84 16.78 -9.09
C ARG A 159 -0.07 15.56 -9.27
N GLU A 160 -0.02 14.90 -10.41
CA GLU A 160 -0.87 13.74 -10.66
C GLU A 160 -0.31 12.49 -9.97
N VAL A 161 1.01 12.41 -9.82
CA VAL A 161 1.68 11.41 -8.97
C VAL A 161 1.37 11.63 -7.48
N GLU A 162 1.46 12.88 -7.01
CA GLU A 162 1.08 13.35 -5.66
C GLU A 162 -0.36 12.99 -5.30
N LYS A 163 -1.31 13.22 -6.22
CA LYS A 163 -2.72 12.87 -6.07
C LYS A 163 -2.95 11.36 -6.05
N ARG A 164 -2.40 10.64 -7.04
CA ARG A 164 -2.54 9.18 -7.17
C ARG A 164 -2.03 8.43 -5.94
N ARG A 165 -0.88 8.85 -5.41
CA ARG A 165 -0.27 8.30 -4.20
C ARG A 165 -1.14 8.54 -2.97
N ALA A 166 -1.60 9.78 -2.76
CA ALA A 166 -2.45 10.11 -1.61
C ALA A 166 -3.82 9.38 -1.65
N LEU A 167 -4.40 9.13 -2.83
CA LEU A 167 -5.62 8.35 -2.99
C LEU A 167 -5.43 6.86 -2.64
N LEU A 168 -4.26 6.29 -2.94
CA LEU A 168 -3.92 4.92 -2.53
C LEU A 168 -3.67 4.83 -1.02
N ASP A 169 -2.98 5.83 -0.43
CA ASP A 169 -2.80 5.95 1.02
C ASP A 169 -4.15 5.92 1.77
N VAL A 170 -5.19 6.59 1.25
CA VAL A 170 -6.56 6.53 1.82
C VAL A 170 -7.13 5.10 1.83
N VAL A 171 -6.95 4.35 0.75
CA VAL A 171 -7.47 2.97 0.67
C VAL A 171 -6.64 2.01 1.53
N ASP A 172 -5.34 2.25 1.70
CA ASP A 172 -4.50 1.46 2.61
C ASP A 172 -4.82 1.75 4.09
N ILE A 173 -5.15 3.00 4.46
CA ILE A 173 -5.73 3.35 5.77
C ILE A 173 -7.06 2.62 5.98
N ALA A 174 -7.97 2.65 4.99
CA ALA A 174 -9.25 1.96 5.07
C ALA A 174 -9.10 0.42 5.15
N ARG A 175 -8.09 -0.16 4.49
CA ARG A 175 -7.74 -1.58 4.61
C ARG A 175 -7.22 -1.92 6.00
N GLU A 176 -6.39 -1.07 6.61
CA GLU A 176 -5.95 -1.28 7.99
C GLU A 176 -7.13 -1.17 8.98
N ARG A 177 -8.03 -0.19 8.79
CA ARG A 177 -9.28 -0.09 9.57
C ARG A 177 -10.12 -1.36 9.46
N LEU A 178 -10.29 -1.89 8.25
CA LEU A 178 -10.99 -3.15 8.00
C LEU A 178 -10.29 -4.34 8.68
N MET A 179 -8.97 -4.46 8.55
CA MET A 179 -8.18 -5.50 9.21
C MET A 179 -8.27 -5.44 10.74
N ARG A 180 -8.28 -4.24 11.35
CA ARG A 180 -8.50 -4.07 12.79
C ARG A 180 -9.94 -4.46 13.20
N LEU A 181 -10.95 -4.18 12.38
CA LEU A 181 -12.33 -4.59 12.63
C LEU A 181 -12.53 -6.10 12.49
N ARG A 182 -11.79 -6.76 11.59
CA ARG A 182 -11.73 -8.23 11.48
C ARG A 182 -10.97 -8.86 12.66
N GLY A 183 -9.85 -8.25 13.05
CA GLY A 183 -9.01 -8.65 14.18
C GLY A 183 -9.54 -8.27 15.57
N ALA A 184 -10.79 -7.82 15.69
CA ALA A 184 -11.46 -7.67 16.97
C ALA A 184 -11.85 -9.04 17.59
N GLU A 185 -11.87 -10.10 16.78
CA GLU A 185 -11.48 -11.43 17.26
C GLU A 185 -9.96 -11.55 17.16
N GLU A 186 -9.25 -11.46 18.30
CA GLU A 186 -7.78 -11.57 18.35
C GLU A 186 -7.31 -13.02 18.09
N GLY A 187 -7.34 -13.42 16.82
CA GLY A 187 -6.40 -14.42 16.33
C GLY A 187 -4.96 -13.92 16.50
N PRO A 188 -3.99 -14.80 16.79
CA PRO A 188 -2.63 -14.37 17.12
C PRO A 188 -2.00 -13.56 15.98
N LEU A 189 -1.21 -12.54 16.34
CA LEU A 189 -0.44 -11.70 15.42
C LEU A 189 0.30 -12.57 14.39
N LYS A 190 -0.20 -12.56 13.15
CA LYS A 190 0.33 -13.40 12.08
C LYS A 190 1.61 -12.79 11.51
N THR A 191 2.72 -13.04 12.21
CA THR A 191 4.08 -12.58 11.84
C THR A 191 4.49 -13.17 10.50
N GLU A 192 4.21 -12.45 9.41
CA GLU A 192 4.59 -12.84 8.05
C GLU A 192 6.09 -12.57 7.82
N ILE A 193 6.90 -13.56 8.19
CA ILE A 193 8.33 -13.58 7.87
C ILE A 193 8.48 -13.69 6.35
N HIS A 194 9.50 -13.02 5.81
CA HIS A 194 9.87 -13.14 4.41
C HIS A 194 11.39 -13.08 4.23
N TYR A 195 11.89 -13.78 3.22
CA TYR A 195 13.31 -13.78 2.82
C TYR A 195 13.43 -13.78 1.30
N GLY A 196 14.61 -13.54 0.75
CA GLY A 196 14.79 -13.63 -0.71
C GLY A 196 16.05 -12.95 -1.25
N LYS A 197 16.00 -12.56 -2.53
CA LYS A 197 17.13 -11.94 -3.25
C LYS A 197 16.62 -10.74 -4.03
N ALA A 198 17.04 -9.54 -3.61
CA ALA A 198 16.88 -8.29 -4.35
C ALA A 198 18.08 -8.01 -5.27
N ALA A 199 17.94 -7.08 -6.21
CA ALA A 199 18.95 -6.65 -7.17
C ALA A 199 19.60 -7.80 -7.96
N VAL A 200 18.82 -8.49 -8.80
CA VAL A 200 19.32 -9.45 -9.79
C VAL A 200 19.21 -8.87 -11.19
N SER A 201 20.23 -8.12 -11.60
CA SER A 201 20.35 -7.62 -12.97
C SER A 201 20.44 -8.78 -13.97
N THR A 202 19.67 -8.69 -15.04
CA THR A 202 19.58 -9.68 -16.13
C THR A 202 19.60 -8.96 -17.46
N TYR A 203 20.47 -9.39 -18.37
CA TYR A 203 20.67 -8.78 -19.68
C TYR A 203 20.57 -9.84 -20.79
N ARG A 204 19.80 -9.57 -21.85
CA ARG A 204 19.61 -10.47 -22.99
C ARG A 204 19.57 -9.66 -24.29
N THR A 205 20.24 -10.16 -25.33
CA THR A 205 20.37 -9.49 -26.64
C THR A 205 19.54 -10.14 -27.75
N TYR A 206 18.64 -11.07 -27.39
CA TYR A 206 17.88 -11.91 -28.33
C TYR A 206 16.41 -12.09 -27.89
N ALA A 207 15.80 -11.07 -27.25
CA ALA A 207 14.38 -11.11 -26.91
C ALA A 207 13.48 -11.05 -28.16
N THR A 208 12.40 -11.82 -28.20
CA THR A 208 11.49 -11.90 -29.36
C THR A 208 10.85 -10.53 -29.67
N PRO A 209 10.98 -9.96 -30.88
CA PRO A 209 10.42 -8.64 -31.18
C PRO A 209 8.92 -8.57 -30.90
N LEU A 210 8.50 -7.62 -30.06
CA LEU A 210 7.10 -7.42 -29.73
C LEU A 210 6.40 -6.76 -30.93
N ARG A 211 5.39 -7.42 -31.50
CA ARG A 211 4.70 -7.03 -32.74
C ARG A 211 3.20 -7.29 -32.61
N GLY A 212 2.39 -6.56 -33.39
CA GLY A 212 0.95 -6.75 -33.43
C GLY A 212 0.22 -6.24 -32.17
N VAL A 213 0.85 -5.33 -31.41
CA VAL A 213 0.17 -4.62 -30.32
C VAL A 213 -0.82 -3.64 -30.96
N THR A 214 -2.10 -3.78 -30.63
CA THR A 214 -3.13 -2.82 -31.04
C THR A 214 -2.90 -1.50 -30.30
N PRO A 215 -2.68 -0.37 -31.00
CA PRO A 215 -2.52 0.93 -30.35
C PRO A 215 -3.85 1.38 -29.73
N ILE A 216 -3.76 2.12 -28.62
CA ILE A 216 -4.90 2.68 -27.90
C ILE A 216 -4.81 4.22 -27.90
N PRO A 217 -5.90 4.98 -27.65
CA PRO A 217 -5.86 6.44 -27.64
C PRO A 217 -4.78 7.04 -26.72
N GLU A 218 -4.50 6.38 -25.61
CA GLU A 218 -3.52 6.76 -24.58
C GLU A 218 -2.08 6.35 -24.93
N SER A 219 -1.88 5.48 -25.92
CA SER A 219 -0.55 4.96 -26.30
C SER A 219 -0.51 4.48 -27.75
N PRO A 220 0.19 5.20 -28.66
CA PRO A 220 0.39 4.79 -30.05
C PRO A 220 1.45 3.67 -30.21
N PHE A 221 1.77 2.93 -29.15
CA PHE A 221 2.79 1.89 -29.17
C PHE A 221 2.29 0.62 -29.89
N THR A 222 2.84 0.36 -31.08
CA THR A 222 2.50 -0.81 -31.91
C THR A 222 3.47 -1.99 -31.75
N GLY A 223 4.52 -1.85 -30.94
CA GLY A 223 5.54 -2.87 -30.72
C GLY A 223 6.98 -2.33 -30.56
N ARG A 224 7.91 -3.23 -30.20
CA ARG A 224 9.34 -2.93 -29.97
C ARG A 224 10.18 -3.88 -30.82
N GLY A 225 10.86 -3.32 -31.84
CA GLY A 225 11.70 -4.08 -32.76
C GLY A 225 13.12 -4.37 -32.24
N ASN A 226 13.58 -3.64 -31.22
CA ASN A 226 14.92 -3.81 -30.66
C ASN A 226 14.96 -4.97 -29.65
N VAL A 227 16.06 -5.71 -29.67
CA VAL A 227 16.21 -7.09 -29.17
C VAL A 227 16.80 -7.16 -27.75
N LEU A 228 17.09 -5.98 -27.18
CA LEU A 228 17.70 -5.78 -25.86
C LEU A 228 16.64 -5.81 -24.76
N PHE A 229 16.71 -6.81 -23.90
CA PHE A 229 16.01 -6.87 -22.62
C PHE A 229 17.05 -6.69 -21.51
N ALA A 230 16.97 -5.57 -20.81
CA ALA A 230 17.74 -5.28 -19.61
C ALA A 230 16.72 -5.03 -18.50
N ALA A 231 16.85 -5.76 -17.39
CA ALA A 231 15.98 -5.58 -16.24
C ALA A 231 16.67 -6.01 -14.96
N GLU A 232 16.27 -5.42 -13.84
CA GLU A 232 16.62 -5.89 -12.50
C GLU A 232 15.39 -6.49 -11.83
N LEU A 233 15.59 -7.59 -11.10
CA LEU A 233 14.52 -8.37 -10.47
C LEU A 233 14.80 -8.63 -9.00
N ASP A 234 13.75 -8.50 -8.19
CA ASP A 234 13.70 -8.88 -6.79
C ASP A 234 12.72 -10.04 -6.59
N VAL A 235 13.12 -11.03 -5.77
CA VAL A 235 12.22 -12.08 -5.27
C VAL A 235 12.13 -11.98 -3.76
N ARG A 236 10.91 -11.99 -3.22
CA ARG A 236 10.60 -12.24 -1.81
C ARG A 236 9.71 -13.47 -1.69
N VAL A 237 10.12 -14.42 -0.85
CA VAL A 237 9.36 -15.60 -0.43
C VAL A 237 8.59 -15.24 0.84
N LEU A 238 7.30 -15.60 0.91
CA LEU A 238 6.43 -15.38 2.06
C LEU A 238 5.80 -16.71 2.48
N GLY A 239 5.69 -16.96 3.78
CA GLY A 239 5.20 -18.20 4.35
C GLY A 239 5.65 -18.40 5.80
N GLU A 240 5.13 -19.43 6.45
CA GLU A 240 5.52 -19.83 7.80
C GLU A 240 6.59 -20.93 7.80
N GLY A 241 6.72 -21.69 6.69
CA GLY A 241 7.62 -22.85 6.57
C GLY A 241 9.12 -22.59 6.75
N PHE A 242 9.56 -21.35 6.93
CA PHE A 242 10.95 -20.96 7.20
C PHE A 242 11.13 -20.19 8.53
N LEU A 243 10.11 -20.15 9.40
CA LEU A 243 10.19 -19.63 10.78
C LEU A 243 11.37 -20.24 11.56
N SER A 244 11.60 -21.55 11.39
CA SER A 244 12.66 -22.32 12.04
C SER A 244 14.07 -21.78 11.76
N ALA A 245 14.30 -21.11 10.63
CA ALA A 245 15.59 -20.48 10.32
C ALA A 245 15.86 -19.25 11.19
N TYR A 246 14.81 -18.57 11.67
CA TYR A 246 14.88 -17.37 12.49
C TYR A 246 14.75 -17.69 14.00
N THR A 247 14.06 -18.77 14.38
CA THR A 247 13.90 -19.20 15.79
C THR A 247 14.96 -20.20 16.26
N GLU A 248 15.36 -21.13 15.40
CA GLU A 248 16.20 -22.30 15.74
C GLU A 248 17.49 -22.38 14.92
N GLY A 249 17.65 -21.52 13.91
CA GLY A 249 18.76 -21.56 12.96
C GLY A 249 18.65 -22.68 11.91
N ASP A 250 17.51 -23.38 11.84
CA ASP A 250 17.29 -24.47 10.90
C ASP A 250 16.95 -23.95 9.49
N ASN A 251 18.00 -23.86 8.68
CA ASN A 251 17.95 -23.39 7.30
C ASN A 251 17.49 -24.46 6.29
N ARG A 252 16.98 -25.64 6.70
CA ARG A 252 16.58 -26.72 5.76
C ARG A 252 15.49 -26.33 4.75
N GLN A 253 14.65 -25.35 5.05
CA GLN A 253 13.62 -24.80 4.14
C GLN A 253 14.03 -23.44 3.51
N VAL A 254 15.29 -23.03 3.67
CA VAL A 254 15.82 -21.77 3.15
C VAL A 254 16.68 -22.02 1.91
N VAL A 255 16.21 -21.59 0.75
CA VAL A 255 17.01 -21.60 -0.49
C VAL A 255 18.02 -20.46 -0.42
N ALA A 256 19.31 -20.78 -0.44
CA ALA A 256 20.39 -19.79 -0.39
C ALA A 256 20.21 -18.71 -1.48
N THR A 257 20.39 -17.44 -1.11
CA THR A 257 20.11 -16.29 -1.99
C THR A 257 20.96 -16.26 -3.27
N ASP A 258 22.15 -16.87 -3.24
CA ASP A 258 23.00 -17.06 -4.41
C ASP A 258 22.51 -18.20 -5.32
N THR A 259 21.84 -19.22 -4.76
CA THR A 259 21.10 -20.23 -5.55
C THR A 259 19.90 -19.58 -6.24
N MET A 260 19.16 -18.68 -5.55
CA MET A 260 18.08 -17.89 -6.17
C MET A 260 18.60 -17.04 -7.34
N LYS A 261 19.70 -16.31 -7.15
CA LYS A 261 20.36 -15.51 -8.21
C LYS A 261 20.70 -16.38 -9.44
N ASN A 262 21.37 -17.50 -9.23
CA ASN A 262 21.79 -18.40 -10.31
C ASN A 262 20.59 -19.07 -11.00
N PHE A 263 19.52 -19.36 -10.25
CA PHE A 263 18.24 -19.84 -10.79
C PHE A 263 17.56 -18.80 -11.69
N ILE A 264 17.46 -17.54 -11.24
CA ILE A 264 16.90 -16.43 -12.02
C ILE A 264 17.65 -16.29 -13.35
N HIS A 265 19.00 -16.29 -13.33
CA HIS A 265 19.81 -16.21 -14.54
C HIS A 265 19.58 -17.41 -15.47
N ARG A 266 19.53 -18.65 -14.95
CA ARG A 266 19.28 -19.86 -15.74
C ARG A 266 17.90 -19.85 -16.41
N GLU A 267 16.84 -19.64 -15.65
CA GLU A 267 15.47 -19.64 -16.20
C GLU A 267 15.25 -18.45 -17.15
N SER A 268 15.87 -17.30 -16.90
CA SER A 268 15.81 -16.14 -17.80
C SER A 268 16.36 -16.43 -19.20
N MET A 269 17.28 -17.39 -19.36
CA MET A 269 17.71 -17.83 -20.69
C MET A 269 16.58 -18.53 -21.47
N ALA A 270 15.73 -19.30 -20.77
CA ALA A 270 14.63 -20.08 -21.34
C ALA A 270 13.35 -19.27 -21.62
N PHE A 271 13.20 -18.08 -21.05
CA PHE A 271 12.03 -17.21 -21.31
C PHE A 271 12.00 -16.70 -22.76
N ALA A 272 11.00 -17.11 -23.55
CA ALA A 272 10.90 -16.75 -24.97
C ALA A 272 10.22 -15.38 -25.24
N GLY A 273 9.62 -14.74 -24.23
CA GLY A 273 8.90 -13.47 -24.38
C GLY A 273 9.80 -12.22 -24.35
N SER A 274 9.17 -11.05 -24.29
CA SER A 274 9.82 -9.73 -24.42
C SER A 274 9.17 -8.59 -23.62
N THR A 275 8.32 -8.92 -22.65
CA THR A 275 7.67 -7.99 -21.71
C THR A 275 8.18 -8.25 -20.29
N LEU A 276 8.37 -7.19 -19.50
CA LEU A 276 8.80 -7.28 -18.10
C LEU A 276 7.84 -8.15 -17.27
N GLU A 277 6.54 -7.91 -17.39
CA GLU A 277 5.47 -8.60 -16.65
C GLU A 277 5.45 -10.10 -16.97
N GLY A 278 5.55 -10.44 -18.26
CA GLY A 278 5.64 -11.83 -18.72
C GLY A 278 6.90 -12.55 -18.22
N TRP A 279 8.03 -11.84 -18.07
CA TRP A 279 9.25 -12.39 -17.48
C TRP A 279 9.12 -12.59 -15.98
N LEU A 280 8.58 -11.60 -15.24
CA LEU A 280 8.34 -11.69 -13.79
C LEU A 280 7.39 -12.85 -13.46
N PHE A 281 6.28 -12.97 -14.20
CA PHE A 281 5.32 -14.07 -14.07
C PHE A 281 5.96 -15.43 -14.36
N PHE A 282 6.77 -15.52 -15.42
CA PHE A 282 7.51 -16.73 -15.76
C PHE A 282 8.48 -17.11 -14.62
N ILE A 283 9.35 -16.20 -14.18
CA ILE A 283 10.32 -16.47 -13.10
C ILE A 283 9.61 -16.89 -11.80
N GLY A 284 8.55 -16.18 -11.39
CA GLY A 284 7.75 -16.53 -10.21
C GLY A 284 7.16 -17.92 -10.29
N ARG A 285 6.54 -18.30 -11.42
CA ARG A 285 6.07 -19.66 -11.65
C ARG A 285 7.18 -20.70 -11.53
N ARG A 286 8.33 -20.46 -12.17
CA ARG A 286 9.45 -21.40 -12.16
C ARG A 286 10.01 -21.61 -10.75
N PHE A 287 10.04 -20.60 -9.89
CA PHE A 287 10.39 -20.76 -8.48
C PHE A 287 9.42 -21.69 -7.74
N LEU A 288 8.10 -21.48 -7.85
CA LEU A 288 7.10 -22.35 -7.22
C LEU A 288 7.16 -23.80 -7.74
N GLU A 289 7.40 -23.98 -9.05
CA GLU A 289 7.58 -25.29 -9.69
C GLU A 289 8.86 -26.02 -9.22
N MET A 290 9.91 -25.28 -8.85
CA MET A 290 11.19 -25.84 -8.37
C MET A 290 11.25 -26.05 -6.86
N TYR A 291 10.56 -25.20 -6.09
CA TYR A 291 10.63 -25.16 -4.62
C TYR A 291 9.22 -25.18 -4.00
N PRO A 292 8.54 -26.34 -3.96
CA PRO A 292 7.14 -26.42 -3.50
C PRO A 292 6.88 -26.06 -2.02
N HIS A 293 7.93 -25.82 -1.24
CA HIS A 293 7.84 -25.28 0.12
C HIS A 293 7.68 -23.76 0.18
N MET A 294 7.78 -23.06 -0.97
CA MET A 294 7.53 -21.62 -1.07
C MET A 294 6.03 -21.37 -1.20
N GLU A 295 5.34 -21.05 -0.09
CA GLU A 295 3.88 -20.84 -0.06
C GLU A 295 3.42 -19.66 -0.93
N ARG A 296 4.19 -18.56 -0.93
CA ARG A 296 3.93 -17.37 -1.75
C ARG A 296 5.24 -16.74 -2.23
N LEU A 297 5.15 -16.03 -3.35
CA LEU A 297 6.20 -15.16 -3.87
C LEU A 297 5.62 -13.78 -4.18
N VAL A 298 6.41 -12.75 -3.90
CA VAL A 298 6.31 -11.44 -4.56
C VAL A 298 7.55 -11.29 -5.43
N VAL A 299 7.35 -11.12 -6.73
CA VAL A 299 8.41 -10.90 -7.71
C VAL A 299 8.19 -9.54 -8.36
N THR A 300 9.15 -8.64 -8.19
CA THR A 300 9.10 -7.27 -8.71
C THR A 300 10.31 -7.00 -9.59
N GLY A 301 10.18 -6.09 -10.55
CA GLY A 301 11.31 -5.73 -11.41
C GLY A 301 11.16 -4.37 -12.08
N ARG A 302 12.24 -3.94 -12.71
CA ARG A 302 12.41 -2.64 -13.38
C ARG A 302 13.28 -2.80 -14.62
N GLU A 303 12.92 -2.13 -15.72
CA GLU A 303 13.80 -1.92 -16.89
C GLU A 303 14.81 -0.78 -16.61
#